data_AF-A0A7S0BAP6-F1
#
_entry.id   AF-A0A7S0BAP6-F1
#
_cell.length_a   1.000
_cell.length_b   1.000
_cell.length_c   1.000
_cell.angle_alpha   90.00
_cell.angle_beta   90.00
_cell.angle_gamma   90.00
#
_symmetry.space_group_name_H-M   'P 1'
#
loop_
_entity.id
_entity.type
_entity.pdbx_description
1 polymer ?
#
loop_
_entity_poly.entity_id
_entity_poly.type
_entity_poly.pdbx_seq_one_letter_code
_entity_poly.pdbx_strand_id
1 'polypeptide(L)'
;MSHSCYPNALWHSEGEGAVLRARRDIRSGDEVCISYLAEHLLLQSTPVRRAELHETKSFWCECERCSSGVDLSRGLVCCKCRAGTVFASTPDVGPAMTGAALLPSHLSGACCDTCGHVVTHIE
;
A
#
# COMPACT_ATOMS: atom_id res chain seq x y z
N MET A 1 -2.30 20.03 -0.48
CA MET A 1 -2.59 18.73 0.17
C MET A 1 -1.68 17.71 -0.45
N SER A 2 -0.87 17.04 0.37
CA SER A 2 0.07 16.01 -0.10
C SER A 2 -0.66 14.70 -0.41
N HIS A 3 0.06 13.78 -1.04
CA HIS A 3 -0.41 12.44 -1.31
C HIS A 3 -0.31 11.55 -0.06
N SER A 4 -1.32 10.70 0.17
CA SER A 4 -1.15 9.48 0.96
C SER A 4 -1.91 8.32 0.32
N CYS A 5 -1.30 7.12 0.29
CA CYS A 5 -1.98 5.87 -0.09
C CYS A 5 -2.96 5.39 1.00
N TYR A 6 -2.95 6.05 2.16
CA TYR A 6 -3.97 5.95 3.21
C TYR A 6 -4.41 7.37 3.57
N PRO A 7 -5.21 8.04 2.72
CA PRO A 7 -5.55 9.44 2.91
C PRO A 7 -6.52 9.63 4.08
N ASN A 8 -6.50 10.81 4.71
CA ASN A 8 -7.48 11.20 5.73
C ASN A 8 -8.58 12.13 5.17
N ALA A 9 -8.48 12.54 3.90
CA ALA A 9 -9.54 13.23 3.18
C ALA A 9 -9.78 12.63 1.78
N LEU A 10 -10.99 12.84 1.26
CA LEU A 10 -11.36 12.59 -0.14
C LEU A 10 -11.99 13.84 -0.72
N TRP A 11 -11.92 14.00 -2.04
CA TRP A 11 -12.66 15.04 -2.73
C TRP A 11 -13.56 14.44 -3.81
N HIS A 12 -14.65 15.13 -4.10
CA HIS A 12 -15.50 14.87 -5.26
C HIS A 12 -15.99 16.20 -5.85
N SER A 13 -16.42 16.19 -7.10
CA SER A 13 -17.08 17.35 -7.71
C SER A 13 -18.54 17.42 -7.26
N GLU A 14 -19.04 18.63 -7.06
CA GLU A 14 -20.47 18.92 -6.85
C GLU A 14 -20.80 20.21 -7.62
N GLY A 15 -21.50 20.07 -8.76
CA GLY A 15 -21.66 21.15 -9.73
C GLY A 15 -20.32 21.62 -10.28
N GLU A 16 -20.05 22.92 -10.21
CA GLU A 16 -18.77 23.53 -10.58
C GLU A 16 -17.75 23.56 -9.43
N GLY A 17 -18.13 23.10 -8.23
CA GLY A 17 -17.31 23.10 -7.03
C GLY A 17 -16.60 21.78 -6.77
N ALA A 18 -15.55 21.83 -5.95
CA ALA A 18 -14.91 20.65 -5.35
C ALA A 18 -15.27 20.59 -3.86
N VAL A 19 -15.77 19.45 -3.42
CA VAL A 19 -16.11 19.18 -2.02
C VAL A 19 -15.05 18.28 -1.44
N LEU A 20 -14.41 18.73 -0.36
CA LEU A 20 -13.46 17.95 0.42
C LEU A 20 -14.16 17.41 1.67
N ARG A 21 -14.05 16.11 1.91
CA ARG A 21 -14.63 15.44 3.09
C ARG A 21 -13.56 14.65 3.82
N ALA A 22 -13.64 14.66 5.14
CA ALA A 22 -12.83 13.78 5.97
C ALA A 22 -13.20 12.31 5.68
N ARG A 23 -12.17 11.47 5.56
CA ARG A 23 -12.26 9.99 5.45
C ARG A 23 -11.98 9.29 6.77
N ARG A 24 -11.32 9.99 7.68
CA ARG A 24 -10.90 9.55 9.01
C ARG A 24 -10.95 10.76 9.94
N ASP A 25 -10.84 10.53 11.24
CA ASP A 25 -10.71 11.64 12.19
C ASP A 25 -9.46 12.47 11.85
N ILE A 26 -9.60 13.80 11.87
CA ILE A 26 -8.52 14.76 11.63
C ILE A 26 -8.46 15.68 12.84
N ARG A 27 -7.35 15.64 13.58
CA ARG A 27 -7.09 16.48 14.74
C ARG A 27 -6.46 17.81 14.32
N SER A 28 -6.56 18.80 15.19
CA SER A 28 -5.86 20.08 14.95
C SER A 28 -4.35 19.84 14.85
N GLY A 29 -3.75 20.32 13.76
CA GLY A 29 -2.32 20.12 13.46
C GLY A 29 -2.01 18.93 12.55
N ASP A 30 -2.96 18.02 12.32
CA ASP A 30 -2.77 16.93 11.36
C ASP A 30 -2.66 17.47 9.93
N GLU A 31 -1.76 16.91 9.12
CA GLU A 31 -1.72 17.20 7.70
C GLU A 31 -2.93 16.58 6.99
N VAL A 32 -3.61 17.37 6.16
CA VAL A 32 -4.70 16.86 5.31
C VAL A 32 -4.13 16.31 4.00
N CYS A 33 -4.25 15.00 3.83
CA CYS A 33 -3.74 14.26 2.68
C CYS A 33 -4.88 13.63 1.88
N ILE A 34 -4.77 13.70 0.55
CA ILE A 34 -5.66 13.02 -0.40
C ILE A 34 -4.90 11.95 -1.18
N SER A 35 -5.62 11.07 -1.86
CA SER A 35 -5.01 10.23 -2.89
C SER A 35 -4.87 11.02 -4.18
N TYR A 36 -3.71 10.91 -4.83
CA TYR A 36 -3.50 11.33 -6.21
C TYR A 36 -3.75 10.20 -7.20
N LEU A 37 -3.84 8.97 -6.67
CA LEU A 37 -4.14 7.77 -7.42
C LEU A 37 -5.64 7.63 -7.56
N ALA A 38 -6.08 7.09 -8.70
CA ALA A 38 -7.43 6.58 -8.86
C ALA A 38 -7.74 5.49 -7.82
N GLU A 39 -9.00 5.33 -7.43
CA GLU A 39 -9.37 4.42 -6.34
C GLU A 39 -8.98 2.96 -6.62
N HIS A 40 -9.07 2.50 -7.87
CA HIS A 40 -8.65 1.15 -8.22
C HIS A 40 -7.13 0.92 -8.06
N LEU A 41 -6.31 1.97 -8.23
CA LEU A 41 -4.87 1.90 -7.99
C LEU A 41 -4.54 1.85 -6.50
N LEU A 42 -5.39 2.39 -5.63
CA LEU A 42 -5.23 2.20 -4.19
C LEU A 42 -5.39 0.73 -3.78
N LEU A 43 -6.01 -0.12 -4.58
CA LEU A 43 -6.11 -1.56 -4.30
C LEU A 43 -4.85 -2.34 -4.73
N GLN A 44 -4.00 -1.74 -5.57
CA GLN A 44 -2.78 -2.36 -6.08
C GLN A 44 -1.67 -2.41 -5.02
N SER A 45 -0.64 -3.21 -5.31
CA SER A 45 0.55 -3.37 -4.45
C SER A 45 1.35 -2.07 -4.31
N THR A 46 2.14 -1.97 -3.24
CA THR A 46 2.99 -0.80 -2.98
C THR A 46 3.91 -0.45 -4.15
N PRO A 47 4.58 -1.41 -4.81
CA PRO A 47 5.37 -1.14 -6.02
C PRO A 47 4.58 -0.48 -7.16
N VAL A 48 3.35 -0.96 -7.44
CA VAL A 48 2.51 -0.39 -8.51
C VAL A 48 2.12 1.04 -8.18
N ARG A 49 1.66 1.28 -6.94
CA ARG A 49 1.28 2.63 -6.47
C ARG A 49 2.46 3.61 -6.56
N ARG A 50 3.65 3.16 -6.17
CA ARG A 50 4.90 3.94 -6.24
C ARG A 50 5.29 4.25 -7.69
N ALA A 51 5.19 3.27 -8.58
CA ALA A 51 5.50 3.47 -10.00
C ALA A 51 4.59 4.54 -10.63
N GLU A 52 3.27 4.45 -10.41
CA GLU A 52 2.31 5.45 -10.92
C GLU A 52 2.60 6.86 -10.37
N LEU A 53 2.88 6.98 -9.07
CA LEU A 53 3.20 8.28 -8.47
C LEU A 53 4.51 8.84 -8.98
N HIS A 54 5.52 8.00 -9.20
CA HIS A 54 6.77 8.43 -9.79
C HIS A 54 6.58 8.89 -11.24
N GLU A 55 5.81 8.16 -12.04
CA GLU A 55 5.52 8.52 -13.43
C GLU A 55 4.70 9.81 -13.54
N THR A 56 3.67 9.97 -12.72
CA THR A 56 2.72 11.08 -12.85
C THR A 56 3.02 12.30 -11.97
N LYS A 57 3.88 12.14 -10.95
CA LYS A 57 4.18 13.16 -9.93
C LYS A 57 5.66 13.24 -9.53
N SER A 58 6.54 12.41 -10.09
CA SER A 58 8.00 12.45 -9.89
C SER A 58 8.47 12.30 -8.45
N PHE A 59 7.81 11.47 -7.63
CA PHE A 59 8.27 11.12 -6.27
C PHE A 59 7.97 9.67 -5.90
N TRP A 60 8.67 9.15 -4.89
CA TRP A 60 8.41 7.83 -4.30
C TRP A 60 7.65 7.97 -2.99
N CYS A 61 6.49 7.32 -2.88
CA CYS A 61 5.64 7.46 -1.70
C CYS A 61 6.16 6.70 -0.47
N GLU A 62 6.24 7.43 0.64
CA GLU A 62 6.66 6.95 1.97
C GLU A 62 5.58 7.15 3.05
N CYS A 63 4.30 7.28 2.64
CA CYS A 63 3.21 7.39 3.60
C CYS A 63 3.11 6.15 4.51
N GLU A 64 2.38 6.26 5.63
CA GLU A 64 2.21 5.20 6.64
C GLU A 64 1.90 3.82 6.06
N ARG A 65 1.08 3.74 5.00
CA ARG A 65 0.78 2.46 4.33
C ARG A 65 1.98 1.90 3.57
N CYS A 66 2.72 2.76 2.86
CA CYS A 66 3.89 2.36 2.07
C CYS A 66 5.14 2.11 2.93
N SER A 67 5.16 2.59 4.17
CA SER A 67 6.30 2.46 5.10
C SER A 67 6.04 1.46 6.24
N SER A 68 4.92 0.74 6.19
CA SER A 68 4.50 -0.23 7.23
C SER A 68 5.36 -1.51 7.31
N GLY A 69 6.28 -1.72 6.36
CA GLY A 69 7.09 -2.94 6.26
C GLY A 69 6.36 -4.16 5.67
N VAL A 70 5.02 -4.14 5.61
CA VAL A 70 4.19 -5.24 5.07
C VAL A 70 3.21 -4.69 4.04
N ASP A 71 3.08 -5.35 2.89
CA ASP A 71 2.13 -4.97 1.86
C ASP A 71 0.84 -5.79 1.97
N LEU A 72 -0.15 -5.23 2.64
CA LEU A 72 -1.46 -5.86 2.83
C LEU A 72 -2.23 -6.11 1.53
N SER A 73 -1.80 -5.55 0.40
CA SER A 73 -2.36 -5.85 -0.92
C SER A 73 -1.74 -7.10 -1.57
N ARG A 74 -0.72 -7.71 -0.96
CA ARG A 74 -0.01 -8.90 -1.48
C ARG A 74 -0.06 -10.06 -0.46
N GLY A 75 -1.28 -10.43 -0.08
CA GLY A 75 -1.56 -11.58 0.78
C GLY A 75 -1.75 -12.88 0.00
N LEU A 76 -1.20 -13.98 0.50
CA LEU A 76 -1.36 -15.33 -0.03
C LEU A 76 -1.89 -16.27 1.04
N VAL A 77 -2.67 -17.26 0.63
CA VAL A 77 -3.16 -18.31 1.53
C VAL A 77 -1.96 -19.07 2.12
N CYS A 78 -1.93 -19.22 3.43
CA CYS A 78 -0.88 -19.95 4.14
C CYS A 78 -0.80 -21.41 3.65
N CYS A 79 0.40 -21.85 3.25
CA CYS A 79 0.64 -23.20 2.76
C CYS A 79 0.45 -24.29 3.84
N LYS A 80 0.58 -23.93 5.12
CA LYS A 80 0.48 -24.87 6.25
C LYS A 80 -0.96 -25.08 6.73
N CYS A 81 -1.64 -24.01 7.14
CA CYS A 81 -2.99 -24.13 7.70
C CYS A 81 -4.12 -23.96 6.67
N ARG A 82 -3.82 -23.44 5.47
CA ARG A 82 -4.79 -23.14 4.40
C ARG A 82 -5.94 -22.20 4.80
N ALA A 83 -5.87 -21.58 5.98
CA ALA A 83 -6.91 -20.71 6.52
C ALA A 83 -6.43 -19.26 6.75
N GLY A 84 -5.18 -19.08 7.19
CA GLY A 84 -4.59 -17.75 7.38
C GLY A 84 -3.92 -17.20 6.14
N THR A 85 -3.43 -15.98 6.26
CA THR A 85 -2.76 -15.22 5.20
C THR A 85 -1.30 -14.96 5.58
N VAL A 86 -0.43 -15.02 4.58
CA VAL A 86 0.95 -14.53 4.65
C VAL A 86 1.07 -13.33 3.71
N PHE A 87 1.49 -12.19 4.24
CA PHE A 87 1.65 -10.97 3.46
C PHE A 87 3.11 -10.75 3.08
N ALA A 88 3.36 -10.33 1.86
CA ALA A 88 4.69 -9.97 1.39
C ALA A 88 5.20 -8.70 2.09
N SER A 89 6.51 -8.63 2.35
CA SER A 89 7.17 -7.41 2.82
C SER A 89 7.08 -6.30 1.77
N THR A 90 6.97 -5.07 2.24
CA THR A 90 7.02 -3.90 1.37
C THR A 90 8.45 -3.70 0.87
N PRO A 91 8.70 -3.61 -0.44
CA PRO A 91 10.05 -3.37 -0.96
C PRO A 91 10.53 -1.97 -0.58
N ASP A 92 11.85 -1.77 -0.69
CA ASP A 92 12.48 -0.48 -0.44
C ASP A 92 11.90 0.64 -1.31
N VAL A 93 12.08 1.87 -0.85
CA VAL A 93 11.66 3.07 -1.57
C VAL A 93 12.49 3.21 -2.84
N GLY A 94 11.82 3.43 -3.97
CA GLY A 94 12.47 3.54 -5.28
C GLY A 94 11.76 2.70 -6.34
N PRO A 95 12.37 2.58 -7.54
CA PRO A 95 11.86 1.72 -8.58
C PRO A 95 11.94 0.26 -8.12
N ALA A 96 10.83 -0.46 -8.28
CA ALA A 96 10.86 -1.90 -8.06
C ALA A 96 11.77 -2.54 -9.10
N MET A 97 12.83 -3.23 -8.66
CA MET A 97 13.81 -3.87 -9.55
C MET A 97 13.17 -4.85 -10.55
N THR A 98 11.97 -5.34 -10.24
CA THR A 98 11.27 -6.37 -11.01
C THR A 98 9.94 -5.88 -11.58
N GLY A 99 9.77 -4.56 -11.75
CA GLY A 99 8.57 -4.01 -12.38
C GLY A 99 7.29 -4.36 -11.62
N ALA A 100 7.32 -4.24 -10.29
CA ALA A 100 6.24 -4.61 -9.36
C ALA A 100 5.90 -6.10 -9.23
N ALA A 101 6.66 -7.01 -9.86
CA ALA A 101 6.48 -8.43 -9.67
C ALA A 101 6.69 -8.87 -8.21
N LEU A 102 5.86 -9.80 -7.75
CA LEU A 102 6.02 -10.44 -6.45
C LEU A 102 7.14 -11.49 -6.54
N LEU A 103 8.19 -11.30 -5.76
CA LEU A 103 9.32 -12.23 -5.67
C LEU A 103 9.20 -13.14 -4.44
N PRO A 104 9.69 -14.39 -4.53
CA PRO A 104 9.86 -15.29 -3.38
C PRO A 104 10.52 -14.63 -2.16
N SER A 105 11.54 -13.80 -2.39
CA SER A 105 12.28 -13.10 -1.34
C SER A 105 11.41 -12.15 -0.52
N HIS A 106 10.32 -11.60 -1.09
CA HIS A 106 9.41 -10.73 -0.36
C HIS A 106 8.56 -11.48 0.67
N LEU A 107 8.51 -12.81 0.60
CA LEU A 107 7.75 -13.64 1.54
C LEU A 107 8.65 -14.38 2.52
N SER A 108 9.96 -14.40 2.30
CA SER A 108 10.90 -15.05 3.21
C SER A 108 10.84 -14.40 4.60
N GLY A 109 10.64 -15.23 5.63
CA GLY A 109 10.45 -14.78 7.00
C GLY A 109 9.06 -14.25 7.34
N ALA A 110 8.14 -14.15 6.37
CA ALA A 110 6.78 -13.72 6.64
C ALA A 110 6.00 -14.78 7.43
N CYS A 111 5.25 -14.32 8.44
CA CYS A 111 4.48 -15.17 9.35
C CYS A 111 3.01 -15.19 8.96
N CYS A 112 2.38 -16.37 9.01
CA CYS A 112 0.94 -16.50 8.92
C CYS A 112 0.25 -15.87 10.14
N ASP A 113 -0.72 -15.00 9.87
CA ASP A 113 -1.56 -14.32 10.89
C ASP A 113 -2.37 -15.28 11.78
N THR A 114 -2.71 -16.47 11.28
CA THR A 114 -3.54 -17.44 12.01
C THR A 114 -2.73 -18.52 12.72
N CYS A 115 -1.78 -19.16 12.04
CA CYS A 115 -1.08 -20.34 12.60
C CYS A 115 0.40 -20.09 12.96
N GLY A 116 0.91 -18.88 12.74
CA GLY A 116 2.30 -18.52 13.03
C GLY A 116 3.35 -19.24 12.16
N HIS A 117 2.95 -19.96 11.10
CA HIS A 117 3.90 -20.55 10.17
C HIS A 117 4.76 -19.47 9.52
N VAL A 118 6.08 -19.64 9.60
CA VAL A 118 7.07 -18.78 8.95
C VAL A 118 7.44 -19.39 7.61
N VAL A 119 7.38 -18.59 6.55
CA VAL A 119 7.84 -18.99 5.22
C VAL A 119 9.37 -18.99 5.19
N THR A 120 9.98 -20.16 4.97
CA THR A 120 11.45 -20.32 5.04
C THR A 120 12.12 -20.50 3.68
N HIS A 121 11.41 -21.00 2.66
CA HIS A 121 11.91 -21.15 1.29
C HIS A 121 10.71 -21.20 0.33
N ILE A 122 10.76 -20.40 -0.74
CA ILE A 122 9.89 -20.51 -1.90
C ILE A 122 10.86 -20.67 -3.07
N GLU A 123 10.99 -21.89 -3.59
CA GLU A 123 11.72 -22.17 -4.84
C GLU A 123 10.96 -21.61 -6.05
#